data_AF-A0A916GBD9-F1
#
_entry.id   AF-A0A916GBD9-F1
#
_cell.length_a   1.000
_cell.length_b   1.000
_cell.length_c   1.000
_cell.angle_alpha   90.00
_cell.angle_beta   90.00
_cell.angle_gamma   90.00
#
_symmetry.space_group_name_H-M   'P 1'
#
loop_
_entity.id
_entity.type
_entity.pdbx_description
1 polymer ?
#
loop_
_entity_poly.entity_id
_entity_poly.type
_entity_poly.pdbx_seq_one_letter_code
_entity_poly.pdbx_strand_id
1 'polypeptide(L)' 'MTDIVKLLGDEAEKLLKHECRGIPKSRLHLPGADFVDRVVAQSDRKPAVLKNLAALFDHGRLAGSGYLSLLPVDQGIE' A
#
# COMPACT_ATOMS: atom_id res chain seq x y z
N MET A 1 22.16 -15.88 -8.62
CA MET A 1 21.36 -15.75 -7.39
C MET A 1 22.26 -15.08 -6.36
N THR A 2 21.88 -13.92 -5.86
CA THR A 2 22.76 -13.10 -5.00
C THR A 2 22.75 -13.65 -3.58
N ASP A 3 23.93 -13.87 -3.00
CA ASP A 3 24.06 -14.28 -1.60
C ASP A 3 23.89 -13.07 -0.68
N ILE A 4 22.65 -12.87 -0.23
CA ILE A 4 22.23 -11.70 0.55
C ILE A 4 22.91 -11.71 1.93
N VAL A 5 23.19 -12.88 2.50
CA VAL A 5 23.87 -13.00 3.79
C VAL A 5 25.30 -12.51 3.66
N LYS A 6 25.99 -12.90 2.59
CA LYS A 6 27.36 -12.42 2.32
C LYS A 6 27.42 -10.91 2.07
N LEU A 7 26.41 -10.34 1.41
CA LEU A 7 26.35 -8.89 1.17
C LEU A 7 26.13 -8.09 2.45
N LEU A 8 25.37 -8.63 3.40
CA LEU A 8 25.04 -7.95 4.65
C LEU A 8 26.08 -8.18 5.76
N GLY A 9 26.95 -9.19 5.61
CA GLY A 9 28.06 -9.45 6.52
C GLY A 9 27.62 -9.52 7.98
N ASP A 10 28.27 -8.72 8.83
CA ASP A 10 28.04 -8.70 10.28
C ASP A 10 26.64 -8.20 10.67
N GLU A 11 25.96 -7.45 9.79
CA GLU A 11 24.61 -6.94 10.05
C GLU A 11 23.51 -7.92 9.66
N ALA A 12 23.85 -9.01 8.96
CA ALA A 12 22.89 -9.95 8.39
C ALA A 12 21.92 -10.49 9.44
N GLU A 13 22.43 -10.88 10.61
CA GLU A 13 21.60 -11.42 11.69
C GLU A 13 20.60 -10.39 12.21
N LYS A 14 21.07 -9.17 12.46
CA LYS A 14 20.24 -8.08 13.01
C LYS A 14 19.14 -7.67 12.04
N LEU A 15 19.47 -7.52 10.75
CA LEU A 15 18.55 -7.01 9.73
C LEU A 15 17.53 -8.07 9.30
N LEU A 16 17.97 -9.31 9.04
CA LEU A 16 17.09 -10.35 8.51
C LEU A 16 16.17 -10.96 9.58
N LYS A 17 16.57 -10.92 10.86
CA LYS A 17 15.74 -11.39 11.98
C LYS A 17 14.95 -10.27 12.67
N HIS A 18 15.03 -9.03 12.19
CA HIS A 18 14.30 -7.92 12.82
C HIS A 18 12.79 -8.13 12.69
N GLU A 19 12.10 -8.10 13.84
CA GLU A 19 10.65 -8.02 13.91
C GLU A 19 10.24 -6.67 14.51
N CYS A 20 9.38 -5.93 13.83
CA CYS A 20 8.88 -4.65 14.32
C CYS A 20 7.95 -4.88 15.52
N ARG A 21 8.40 -4.47 16.71
CA ARG A 21 7.62 -4.56 17.96
C ARG A 21 6.82 -3.30 18.29
N GLY A 22 7.05 -2.20 17.55
CA GLY A 22 6.44 -0.90 17.84
C GLY A 22 4.96 -0.82 17.44
N ILE A 23 4.62 -1.28 16.24
CA ILE A 23 3.24 -1.26 15.73
C ILE A 23 2.81 -2.70 15.44
N PRO A 24 1.83 -3.24 16.18
CA PRO A 24 1.33 -4.58 15.92
C PRO A 24 0.74 -4.69 14.51
N LYS A 25 1.01 -5.81 13.84
CA LYS A 25 0.48 -6.12 12.50
C LYS A 25 -1.05 -6.04 12.42
N SER A 26 -1.74 -6.37 13.51
CA SER A 26 -3.20 -6.29 13.63
C SER A 26 -3.78 -4.87 13.55
N ARG A 27 -2.97 -3.84 13.76
CA ARG A 27 -3.38 -2.42 13.62
C ARG A 27 -3.25 -1.90 12.18
N LEU A 28 -2.72 -2.71 11.26
CA LEU A 28 -2.55 -2.30 9.87
C LEU A 28 -3.84 -2.54 9.08
N HIS A 29 -4.29 -1.51 8.37
CA HIS A 29 -5.30 -1.64 7.33
C HIS A 29 -4.62 -2.07 6.04
N LEU A 30 -4.60 -3.37 5.78
CA LEU A 30 -3.99 -3.93 4.58
C LEU A 30 -4.84 -3.64 3.34
N PRO A 31 -4.25 -3.56 2.15
CA PRO A 31 -5.00 -3.48 0.90
C PRO A 31 -5.75 -4.79 0.63
N GLY A 32 -6.87 -4.69 -0.09
CA GLY A 32 -7.68 -5.79 -0.54
C GLY A 32 -8.84 -5.30 -1.40
N ALA A 33 -9.58 -6.22 -2.02
CA ALA A 33 -10.73 -5.89 -2.87
C ALA A 33 -11.79 -5.06 -2.13
N ASP A 34 -11.90 -5.24 -0.81
CA ASP A 34 -12.86 -4.57 0.07
C ASP A 34 -12.30 -3.28 0.71
N PHE A 35 -11.13 -2.78 0.28
CA PHE A 35 -10.44 -1.67 0.97
C PHE A 35 -11.27 -0.39 1.06
N VAL A 36 -11.98 -0.04 -0.03
CA VAL A 36 -12.82 1.16 -0.06
C VAL A 36 -13.95 1.06 0.97
N ASP A 37 -14.62 -0.08 1.05
CA ASP A 37 -15.73 -0.31 1.99
C ASP A 37 -15.24 -0.43 3.44
N ARG A 38 -14.19 -1.23 3.66
CA ARG A 38 -13.65 -1.53 4.99
C ARG A 38 -12.97 -0.33 5.64
N VAL A 39 -12.27 0.50 4.87
CA VAL A 39 -11.35 1.53 5.40
C VAL A 39 -11.83 2.93 5.04
N VAL A 40 -12.17 3.18 3.78
CA VAL A 40 -12.43 4.55 3.29
C VAL A 40 -13.86 5.00 3.60
N ALA A 41 -14.84 4.10 3.46
CA ALA A 41 -16.25 4.41 3.66
C ALA A 41 -16.61 4.77 5.11
N GLN A 42 -15.78 4.36 6.08
CA GLN A 42 -15.96 4.68 7.51
C GLN A 42 -15.50 6.12 7.88
N SER A 43 -15.07 6.91 6.90
CA SER A 43 -14.64 8.29 7.10
C SER A 43 -15.73 9.31 6.74
N ASP A 44 -15.53 10.58 7.10
CA ASP A 44 -16.46 11.68 6.80
C ASP A 44 -16.40 12.15 5.32
N ARG A 45 -16.16 11.23 4.39
CA ARG A 45 -16.11 11.51 2.95
C ARG A 45 -17.51 11.48 2.37
N LYS A 46 -17.82 12.48 1.54
CA LYS A 46 -19.08 12.53 0.79
C LYS A 46 -19.20 11.30 -0.14
N PRO A 47 -20.43 10.80 -0.39
CA PRO A 47 -20.66 9.65 -1.27
C PRO A 47 -20.02 9.77 -2.66
N ALA A 48 -19.98 10.98 -3.23
CA ALA A 48 -19.33 11.22 -4.52
C ALA A 48 -17.82 10.93 -4.50
N VAL A 49 -17.14 11.23 -3.39
CA VAL A 49 -15.72 10.92 -3.21
C VAL A 49 -15.51 9.42 -3.09
N LEU A 50 -16.36 8.73 -2.33
CA LEU A 50 -16.30 7.26 -2.18
C LEU A 50 -16.49 6.56 -3.53
N LYS A 51 -17.46 7.00 -4.34
CA LYS A 51 -17.70 6.48 -5.69
C LYS A 51 -16.48 6.66 -6.60
N ASN A 52 -15.87 7.85 -6.58
CA ASN A 52 -14.69 8.13 -7.41
C ASN A 52 -13.48 7.30 -6.96
N LEU A 53 -13.30 7.12 -5.65
CA LEU A 53 -12.24 6.26 -5.11
C LEU A 53 -12.46 4.80 -5.51
N ALA A 54 -13.68 4.26 -5.38
CA ALA A 54 -14.02 2.92 -5.87
C ALA A 54 -13.65 2.75 -7.35
N ALA A 55 -14.05 3.70 -8.20
CA ALA A 55 -13.71 3.68 -9.62
C ALA A 55 -12.19 3.66 -9.88
N LEU A 56 -11.39 4.35 -9.07
CA LEU A 56 -9.92 4.31 -9.19
C LEU A 56 -9.33 2.96 -8.74
N PHE A 57 -9.79 2.42 -7.61
CA PHE A 57 -9.30 1.15 -7.06
C PHE A 57 -9.74 -0.08 -7.88
N ASP A 58 -10.82 0.04 -8.67
CA ASP A 58 -11.34 -1.02 -9.53
C ASP A 58 -10.88 -0.89 -10.99
N HIS A 59 -9.89 -0.04 -11.28
CA HIS A 59 -9.41 0.21 -12.63
C HIS A 59 -7.96 -0.24 -12.87
N GLY A 60 -7.68 -0.65 -14.10
CA GLY A 60 -6.33 -0.95 -14.57
C GLY A 60 -5.77 -2.28 -14.04
N ARG A 61 -4.44 -2.40 -14.04
CA ARG A 61 -3.75 -3.67 -13.71
C ARG A 61 -3.83 -4.08 -12.24
N LEU A 62 -4.09 -3.11 -11.35
CA LEU A 62 -4.19 -3.35 -9.91
C LEU A 62 -5.64 -3.39 -9.40
N ALA A 63 -6.61 -3.41 -10.32
CA ALA A 63 -8.03 -3.47 -10.00
C ALA A 63 -8.34 -4.59 -8.99
N GLY A 64 -9.11 -4.28 -7.94
CA GLY A 64 -9.53 -5.25 -6.92
C GLY A 64 -8.41 -5.76 -5.99
N SER A 65 -7.17 -5.28 -6.14
CA SER A 65 -6.08 -5.63 -5.21
C SER A 65 -6.05 -4.75 -3.96
N GLY A 66 -6.76 -3.62 -3.99
CA GLY A 66 -6.66 -2.54 -3.00
C GLY A 66 -5.38 -1.71 -3.09
N TYR A 67 -4.51 -1.99 -4.07
CA TYR A 67 -3.39 -1.12 -4.44
C TYR A 67 -3.80 -0.16 -5.55
N LEU A 68 -3.30 1.07 -5.48
CA LEU A 68 -3.48 2.09 -6.51
C LEU A 68 -2.11 2.56 -7.00
N SER A 69 -1.91 2.54 -8.31
CA SER A 69 -0.69 3.06 -8.95
C SER A 69 -1.03 4.36 -9.67
N LEU A 70 -0.54 5.47 -9.15
CA LEU A 70 -0.64 6.78 -9.80
C LEU A 70 0.73 7.14 -10.33
N LEU A 71 0.82 7.37 -11.64
CA LEU A 71 1.98 7.98 -12.26
C LEU A 71 1.69 9.48 -12.37
N PRO A 72 2.29 10.34 -11.52
CA PRO A 72 2.19 11.77 -11.71
C PRO A 72 2.93 12.12 -13.00
N VAL A 73 2.18 12.61 -13.99
CA VAL A 73 2.74 13.17 -15.21
C VAL A 73 2.42 14.65 -15.18
N ASP A 74 3.39 15.48 -14.79
CA ASP A 74 3.27 16.92 -14.94
C ASP A 74 3.45 17.26 -16.42
N GLN A 75 2.42 17.87 -17.00
CA GLN A 75 2.53 18.60 -18.25
C GLN A 75 3.14 19.95 -17.87
N GLY A 76 4.46 20.10 -18.01
CA GLY A 76 5.23 21.29 -17.63
C GLY A 76 4.90 22.54 -18.45
N ILE A 77 3.63 22.94 -18.45
CA ILE A 77 3.12 24.19 -19.00
C ILE A 77 2.50 24.94 -17.81
N GLU A 78 3.33 25.71 -17.12
CA GLU A 78 2.90 26.87 -16.31
C GLU A 78 3.00 28.13 -17.17
#